data_AF-A0A934TDK2-F1
#
_entry.id   AF-A0A934TDK2-F1
#
_cell.length_a   1.000
_cell.length_b   1.000
_cell.length_c   1.000
_cell.angle_alpha   90.00
_cell.angle_beta   90.00
_cell.angle_gamma   90.00
#
_symmetry.space_group_name_H-M   'P 1'
#
loop_
_entity.id
_entity.type
_entity.pdbx_description
1 polymer ?
#
loop_
_entity_poly.entity_id
_entity_poly.type
_entity_poly.pdbx_seq_one_letter_code
_entity_poly.pdbx_strand_id
1 'polypeptide(L)'
;MRTIFFVILLTCITVISYAQENKRVIKHNIERNKNIDTKIGYNYFMLEMVGDLDVIYTEYEELVQSVWDKKINLDLKNSSAASIKKIDALRKAIIEMPVYKGGDDYQKSVLIYSDVVKKKITTLEKYGVLGADPNSDTREYSEAKIAFDEVTNLEIEKRNAVRRMKDAYEKTVYVESK
;
A
#
# COMPACT_ATOMS: atom_id res chain seq x y z
N MET A 1 32.63 -7.62 -21.54
CA MET A 1 32.22 -6.41 -20.82
C MET A 1 31.04 -5.64 -21.44
N ARG A 2 30.83 -5.64 -22.76
CA ARG A 2 29.67 -4.95 -23.38
C ARG A 2 28.30 -5.60 -23.09
N THR A 3 28.24 -6.91 -22.91
CA THR A 3 26.96 -7.64 -22.72
C THR A 3 26.35 -7.47 -21.33
N ILE A 4 27.16 -7.33 -20.28
CA ILE A 4 26.69 -7.12 -18.89
C ILE A 4 26.02 -5.73 -18.75
N PHE A 5 26.54 -4.73 -19.46
CA PHE A 5 25.99 -3.38 -19.45
C PHE A 5 24.58 -3.31 -20.06
N PHE A 6 24.30 -4.11 -21.09
CA PHE A 6 22.98 -4.17 -21.71
C PHE A 6 21.93 -4.87 -20.82
N VAL A 7 22.33 -5.87 -20.03
CA VAL A 7 21.40 -6.58 -19.14
C VAL A 7 20.99 -5.70 -17.96
N ILE A 8 21.90 -4.92 -17.39
CA ILE A 8 21.61 -3.94 -16.33
C ILE A 8 20.76 -2.78 -16.87
N LEU A 9 21.02 -2.33 -18.10
CA LEU A 9 20.23 -1.26 -18.72
C LEU A 9 18.79 -1.73 -19.01
N LEU A 10 18.59 -2.99 -19.42
CA LEU A 10 17.26 -3.54 -19.70
C LEU A 10 16.40 -3.68 -18.44
N THR A 11 17.00 -4.12 -17.32
CA THR A 11 16.27 -4.24 -16.04
C THR A 11 15.94 -2.87 -15.43
N CYS A 12 16.76 -1.85 -15.64
CA CYS A 12 16.39 -0.49 -15.24
C CYS A 12 15.19 0.06 -16.05
N ILE A 13 15.09 -0.26 -17.34
CA ILE A 13 13.99 0.26 -18.19
C ILE A 13 12.64 -0.35 -17.82
N THR A 14 12.58 -1.63 -17.43
CA THR A 14 11.33 -2.27 -17.01
C THR A 14 10.82 -1.73 -15.67
N VAL A 15 11.71 -1.48 -14.70
CA VAL A 15 11.34 -0.94 -13.38
C VAL A 15 10.93 0.53 -13.46
N ILE A 16 11.59 1.33 -14.31
CA ILE A 16 11.21 2.74 -14.54
C ILE A 16 9.87 2.83 -15.27
N SER A 17 9.60 1.95 -16.23
CA SER A 17 8.31 1.91 -16.94
C SER A 17 7.15 1.56 -16.01
N TYR A 18 7.33 0.59 -15.11
CA TYR A 18 6.34 0.23 -14.09
C TYR A 18 6.11 1.37 -13.08
N ALA A 19 7.19 1.99 -12.57
CA ALA A 19 7.08 3.11 -11.65
C ALA A 19 6.45 4.37 -12.28
N GLN A 20 6.65 4.56 -13.58
CA GLN A 20 6.10 5.68 -14.35
C GLN A 20 4.65 5.43 -14.77
N GLU A 21 4.27 4.19 -15.07
CA GLU A 21 2.86 3.77 -15.23
C GLU A 21 2.10 3.93 -13.92
N ASN A 22 2.63 3.47 -12.79
CA ASN A 22 1.96 3.61 -11.48
C ASN A 22 1.81 5.09 -11.08
N LYS A 23 2.80 5.95 -11.34
CA LYS A 23 2.67 7.40 -11.15
C LYS A 23 1.59 8.01 -12.04
N ARG A 24 1.44 7.53 -13.27
CA ARG A 24 0.40 7.99 -14.21
C ARG A 24 -0.98 7.49 -13.79
N VAL A 25 -1.12 6.24 -13.35
CA VAL A 25 -2.39 5.65 -12.92
C VAL A 25 -2.88 6.31 -11.63
N ILE A 26 -2.00 6.46 -10.63
CA ILE A 26 -2.35 7.17 -9.37
C ILE A 26 -2.75 8.62 -9.67
N LYS A 27 -2.00 9.34 -10.52
CA LYS A 27 -2.33 10.72 -10.89
C LYS A 27 -3.61 10.81 -11.74
N HIS A 28 -3.85 9.87 -12.64
CA HIS A 28 -5.05 9.82 -13.48
C HIS A 28 -6.30 9.50 -12.66
N ASN A 29 -6.22 8.59 -11.69
CA ASN A 29 -7.33 8.29 -10.77
C ASN A 29 -7.63 9.50 -9.87
N ILE A 30 -6.61 10.17 -9.32
CA ILE A 30 -6.79 11.41 -8.53
C ILE A 30 -7.42 12.53 -9.38
N GLU A 31 -7.03 12.67 -10.65
CA GLU A 31 -7.60 13.67 -11.57
C GLU A 31 -9.02 13.32 -12.03
N ARG A 32 -9.34 12.04 -12.25
CA ARG A 32 -10.69 11.57 -12.63
C ARG A 32 -11.70 11.70 -11.48
N ASN A 33 -11.22 11.62 -10.24
CA ASN A 33 -12.06 11.54 -9.04
C ASN A 33 -12.35 12.91 -8.37
N LYS A 34 -11.84 14.03 -8.90
CA LYS A 34 -12.07 15.39 -8.35
C LYS A 34 -13.54 15.84 -8.28
N ASN A 35 -14.44 15.19 -9.02
CA ASN A 35 -15.85 15.55 -9.14
C ASN A 35 -16.78 14.35 -8.91
N ILE A 36 -16.45 13.45 -7.99
CA ILE A 36 -17.39 12.39 -7.61
C ILE A 36 -18.49 13.01 -6.74
N ASP A 37 -19.68 13.10 -7.32
CA ASP A 37 -20.92 13.54 -6.65
C ASP A 37 -21.93 12.40 -6.50
N THR A 38 -21.58 11.18 -6.91
CA THR A 38 -22.44 10.00 -6.81
C THR A 38 -21.94 9.01 -5.77
N LYS A 39 -22.89 8.32 -5.13
CA LYS A 39 -22.63 7.18 -4.23
C LYS A 39 -21.72 6.13 -4.87
N ILE A 40 -22.00 5.82 -6.14
CA ILE A 40 -21.27 4.81 -6.92
C ILE A 40 -19.83 5.25 -7.15
N GLY A 41 -19.62 6.49 -7.58
CA GLY A 41 -18.26 7.02 -7.76
C GLY A 41 -17.47 7.01 -6.44
N TYR A 42 -18.11 7.35 -5.32
CA TYR A 42 -17.44 7.38 -4.01
C TYR A 42 -17.00 5.99 -3.58
N ASN A 43 -17.86 4.99 -3.80
CA ASN A 43 -17.53 3.59 -3.55
C ASN A 43 -16.33 3.12 -4.41
N TYR A 44 -16.32 3.45 -5.71
CA TYR A 44 -15.21 3.11 -6.59
C TYR A 44 -13.91 3.79 -6.17
N PHE A 45 -13.96 5.07 -5.80
CA PHE A 45 -12.78 5.77 -5.29
C PHE A 45 -12.19 5.05 -4.06
N MET A 46 -13.02 4.72 -3.07
CA MET A 46 -12.54 4.03 -1.87
C MET A 46 -11.97 2.64 -2.19
N LEU A 47 -12.58 1.90 -3.12
CA LEU A 47 -12.05 0.63 -3.61
C LEU A 47 -10.70 0.78 -4.31
N GLU A 48 -10.56 1.78 -5.19
CA GLU A 48 -9.29 2.09 -5.87
C GLU A 48 -8.21 2.40 -4.84
N MET A 49 -8.51 3.20 -3.81
CA MET A 49 -7.54 3.52 -2.74
C MET A 49 -7.10 2.29 -1.95
N VAL A 50 -8.01 1.36 -1.64
CA VAL A 50 -7.67 0.09 -0.98
C VAL A 50 -6.77 -0.76 -1.88
N GLY A 51 -7.10 -0.85 -3.17
CA GLY A 51 -6.29 -1.58 -4.15
C GLY A 51 -4.89 -1.00 -4.30
N ASP A 52 -4.76 0.33 -4.37
CA ASP A 52 -3.46 1.00 -4.45
C ASP A 52 -2.62 0.77 -3.19
N LEU A 53 -3.24 0.72 -1.99
CA LEU A 53 -2.56 0.36 -0.75
C LEU A 53 -2.04 -1.09 -0.78
N ASP A 54 -2.86 -2.03 -1.25
CA ASP A 54 -2.47 -3.45 -1.41
C ASP A 54 -1.26 -3.57 -2.36
N VAL A 55 -1.31 -2.88 -3.50
CA VAL A 55 -0.21 -2.87 -4.49
C VAL A 55 1.08 -2.32 -3.90
N ILE A 56 1.03 -1.18 -3.18
CA ILE A 56 2.22 -0.60 -2.57
C ILE A 56 2.87 -1.56 -1.57
N TYR A 57 2.06 -2.28 -0.79
CA TYR A 57 2.58 -3.32 0.11
C TYR A 57 3.24 -4.46 -0.66
N THR A 58 2.57 -5.01 -1.67
CA THR A 58 3.09 -6.14 -2.46
C THR A 58 4.40 -5.78 -3.16
N GLU A 59 4.50 -4.58 -3.78
CA GLU A 59 5.74 -4.09 -4.40
C GLU A 59 6.91 -4.07 -3.38
N TYR A 60 6.63 -3.68 -2.13
CA TYR A 60 7.65 -3.61 -1.10
C TYR A 60 8.02 -5.00 -0.55
N GLU A 61 7.04 -5.89 -0.40
CA GLU A 61 7.27 -7.28 -0.01
C GLU A 61 8.13 -8.02 -1.03
N GLU A 62 7.85 -7.85 -2.33
CA GLU A 62 8.66 -8.42 -3.41
C GLU A 62 10.10 -7.91 -3.40
N LEU A 63 10.31 -6.63 -3.06
CA LEU A 63 11.65 -6.05 -2.91
C LEU A 63 12.42 -6.76 -1.78
N VAL A 64 11.81 -6.90 -0.60
CA VAL A 64 12.44 -7.56 0.56
C VAL A 64 12.74 -9.02 0.25
N GLN A 65 11.79 -9.75 -0.35
CA GLN A 65 11.99 -11.14 -0.76
C GLN A 65 13.13 -11.26 -1.78
N SER A 66 13.25 -10.34 -2.73
CA SER A 66 14.32 -10.35 -3.71
C SER A 66 15.72 -10.16 -3.10
N VAL A 67 15.82 -9.37 -2.02
CA VAL A 67 17.06 -9.24 -1.23
C VAL A 67 17.37 -10.55 -0.52
N TRP A 68 16.40 -11.14 0.16
CA TRP A 68 16.57 -12.42 0.89
C TRP A 68 16.94 -13.57 -0.03
N ASP A 69 16.33 -13.65 -1.20
CA ASP A 69 16.64 -14.63 -2.25
C ASP A 69 18.00 -14.37 -2.93
N LYS A 70 18.72 -13.31 -2.54
CA LYS A 70 20.00 -12.87 -3.13
C LYS A 70 19.90 -12.57 -4.63
N LYS A 71 18.70 -12.28 -5.13
CA LYS A 71 18.45 -11.86 -6.52
C LYS A 71 18.94 -10.44 -6.76
N ILE A 72 18.88 -9.60 -5.72
CA ILE A 72 19.39 -8.24 -5.72
C ILE A 72 20.28 -8.01 -4.48
N ASN A 73 21.32 -7.19 -4.63
CA ASN A 73 22.16 -6.75 -3.53
C ASN A 73 21.82 -5.30 -3.18
N LEU A 74 20.92 -5.12 -2.21
CA LEU A 74 20.40 -3.82 -1.78
C LEU A 74 20.40 -3.77 -0.25
N ASP A 75 20.85 -2.66 0.33
CA ASP A 75 20.65 -2.38 1.75
C ASP A 75 19.19 -1.96 1.99
N LEU A 76 18.48 -2.76 2.78
CA LEU A 76 17.06 -2.53 3.10
C LEU A 76 16.85 -1.37 4.08
N LYS A 77 17.90 -0.84 4.72
CA LYS A 77 17.78 0.25 5.70
C LYS A 77 17.21 1.51 5.04
N ASN A 78 16.07 1.99 5.56
CA ASN A 78 15.29 3.11 5.03
C ASN A 78 14.75 2.90 3.59
N SER A 79 14.76 1.68 3.06
CA SER A 79 14.23 1.37 1.73
C SER A 79 12.69 1.55 1.64
N SER A 80 11.99 1.50 2.77
CA SER A 80 10.54 1.71 2.88
C SER A 80 10.08 3.16 2.65
N ALA A 81 10.98 4.14 2.69
CA ALA A 81 10.63 5.56 2.67
C ALA A 81 9.80 5.96 1.43
N ALA A 82 10.12 5.38 0.27
CA ALA A 82 9.37 5.63 -0.96
C ALA A 82 7.93 5.10 -0.89
N SER A 83 7.75 3.86 -0.41
CA SER A 83 6.44 3.23 -0.24
C SER A 83 5.59 3.97 0.80
N ILE A 84 6.20 4.36 1.93
CA ILE A 84 5.54 5.18 2.96
C ILE A 84 5.03 6.50 2.37
N LYS A 85 5.86 7.17 1.56
CA LYS A 85 5.45 8.42 0.89
C LYS A 85 4.28 8.22 -0.07
N LYS A 86 4.22 7.08 -0.78
CA LYS A 86 3.06 6.74 -1.63
C LYS A 86 1.80 6.56 -0.78
N ILE A 87 1.89 5.84 0.35
CA ILE A 87 0.76 5.67 1.29
C ILE A 87 0.28 7.00 1.84
N ASP A 88 1.19 7.88 2.26
CA ASP A 88 0.84 9.20 2.79
C ASP A 88 0.12 10.06 1.73
N ALA A 89 0.49 9.92 0.45
CA ALA A 89 -0.20 10.59 -0.65
C ALA A 89 -1.63 10.05 -0.87
N LEU A 90 -1.82 8.72 -0.81
CA LEU A 90 -3.16 8.12 -0.89
C LEU A 90 -4.03 8.53 0.30
N ARG A 91 -3.48 8.51 1.52
CA ARG A 91 -4.16 8.97 2.72
C ARG A 91 -4.64 10.41 2.57
N LYS A 92 -3.79 11.28 2.05
CA LYS A 92 -4.15 12.67 1.76
C LYS A 92 -5.30 12.74 0.75
N ALA A 93 -5.25 11.99 -0.34
CA ALA A 93 -6.33 11.94 -1.33
C ALA A 93 -7.66 11.45 -0.71
N ILE A 94 -7.61 10.44 0.17
CA ILE A 94 -8.80 9.94 0.88
C ILE A 94 -9.41 11.04 1.77
N ILE A 95 -8.59 11.79 2.51
CA ILE A 95 -9.04 12.88 3.38
C ILE A 95 -9.64 14.04 2.58
N GLU A 96 -9.03 14.37 1.44
CA GLU A 96 -9.46 15.47 0.58
C GLU A 96 -10.73 15.14 -0.22
N MET A 97 -11.10 13.86 -0.35
CA MET A 97 -12.32 13.43 -1.01
C MET A 97 -13.56 13.84 -0.19
N PRO A 98 -14.51 14.60 -0.77
CA PRO A 98 -15.80 14.85 -0.13
C PRO A 98 -16.52 13.56 0.23
N VAL A 99 -16.98 13.46 1.48
CA VAL A 99 -17.72 12.29 1.94
C VAL A 99 -19.13 12.33 1.36
N TYR A 100 -19.46 11.37 0.49
CA TYR A 100 -20.83 11.17 0.07
C TYR A 100 -21.67 10.68 1.24
N LYS A 101 -22.93 11.13 1.33
CA LYS A 101 -23.87 10.86 2.44
C LYS A 101 -23.72 9.45 3.01
N GLY A 102 -23.49 9.36 4.32
CA GLY A 102 -23.30 8.12 5.10
C GLY A 102 -22.06 7.30 4.77
N GLY A 103 -21.06 7.89 4.12
CA GLY A 103 -19.76 7.28 3.82
C GLY A 103 -18.69 7.46 4.89
N ASP A 104 -18.95 8.21 5.98
CA ASP A 104 -17.95 8.59 6.99
C ASP A 104 -17.24 7.38 7.61
N ASP A 105 -18.01 6.37 8.03
CA ASP A 105 -17.46 5.15 8.61
C ASP A 105 -16.68 4.32 7.59
N TYR A 106 -17.09 4.38 6.31
CA TYR A 106 -16.36 3.73 5.24
C TYR A 106 -15.00 4.41 4.99
N GLN A 107 -14.97 5.74 4.82
CA GLN A 107 -13.73 6.51 4.72
C GLN A 107 -12.80 6.25 5.90
N LYS A 108 -13.33 6.31 7.12
CA LYS A 108 -12.58 6.08 8.36
C LYS A 108 -11.96 4.69 8.37
N SER A 109 -12.69 3.66 7.92
CA SER A 109 -12.16 2.30 7.84
C SER A 109 -10.99 2.20 6.85
N VAL A 110 -11.06 2.88 5.70
CA VAL A 110 -9.99 2.92 4.70
C VAL A 110 -8.76 3.67 5.23
N LEU A 111 -8.96 4.77 5.95
CA LEU A 111 -7.87 5.52 6.61
C LEU A 111 -7.16 4.68 7.67
N ILE A 112 -7.91 3.96 8.51
CA ILE A 112 -7.35 3.04 9.50
C ILE A 112 -6.56 1.92 8.79
N TYR A 113 -7.10 1.38 7.71
CA TYR A 113 -6.41 0.37 6.92
C TYR A 113 -5.08 0.89 6.37
N SER A 114 -5.08 2.10 5.80
CA SER A 114 -3.87 2.79 5.33
C SER A 114 -2.79 2.89 6.41
N ASP A 115 -3.17 3.24 7.65
CA ASP A 115 -2.23 3.37 8.77
C ASP A 115 -1.62 2.01 9.15
N VAL A 116 -2.42 0.94 9.10
CA VAL A 116 -1.94 -0.42 9.38
C VAL A 116 -1.02 -0.93 8.27
N VAL A 117 -1.32 -0.66 7.00
CA VAL A 117 -0.42 -1.01 5.86
C VAL A 117 0.92 -0.29 6.01
N LYS A 118 0.92 0.99 6.37
CA LYS A 118 2.15 1.75 6.68
C LYS A 118 2.95 1.09 7.80
N LYS A 119 2.29 0.73 8.91
CA LYS A 119 2.92 0.02 10.03
C LYS A 119 3.52 -1.31 9.58
N LYS A 120 2.80 -2.08 8.74
CA LYS A 120 3.23 -3.38 8.20
C LYS A 120 4.49 -3.25 7.36
N ILE A 121 4.57 -2.24 6.49
CA ILE A 121 5.78 -1.93 5.71
C ILE A 121 6.97 -1.62 6.61
N THR A 122 6.78 -0.79 7.65
CA THR A 122 7.86 -0.46 8.59
C THR A 122 8.33 -1.67 9.40
N THR A 123 7.41 -2.55 9.82
CA THR A 123 7.77 -3.79 10.53
C THR A 123 8.47 -4.78 9.61
N LEU A 124 8.02 -4.88 8.37
CA LEU A 124 8.66 -5.68 7.33
C LEU A 124 10.06 -5.18 6.99
N GLU A 125 10.31 -3.86 6.97
CA GLU A 125 11.67 -3.33 6.81
C GLU A 125 12.59 -3.81 7.92
N LYS A 126 12.17 -3.66 9.19
CA LYS A 126 12.97 -4.10 10.35
C LYS A 126 13.26 -5.61 10.25
N TYR A 127 12.24 -6.40 9.96
CA TYR A 127 12.38 -7.85 9.81
C TYR A 127 13.29 -8.20 8.62
N GLY A 128 13.11 -7.51 7.50
CA GLY A 128 13.88 -7.63 6.27
C GLY A 128 15.37 -7.36 6.46
N VAL A 129 15.72 -6.26 7.13
CA VAL A 129 17.11 -5.88 7.46
C VAL A 129 17.78 -6.99 8.27
N LEU A 130 17.13 -7.48 9.32
CA LEU A 130 17.67 -8.55 10.17
C LEU A 130 17.77 -9.89 9.41
N GLY A 131 16.83 -10.19 8.51
CA GLY A 131 16.89 -11.40 7.68
C GLY A 131 17.96 -11.36 6.59
N ALA A 132 18.37 -10.17 6.15
CA ALA A 132 19.40 -10.00 5.14
C ALA A 132 20.83 -10.04 5.72
N ASP A 133 20.99 -9.84 7.03
CA ASP A 133 22.28 -9.84 7.71
C ASP A 133 22.59 -11.22 8.34
N PRO A 134 23.64 -11.93 7.87
CA PRO A 134 24.01 -13.25 8.39
C PRO A 134 24.51 -13.22 9.84
N ASN A 135 24.84 -12.05 10.39
CA ASN A 135 25.31 -11.89 11.76
C ASN A 135 24.23 -11.36 12.72
N SER A 136 22.99 -11.23 12.25
CA SER A 136 21.91 -10.69 13.09
C SER A 136 21.63 -11.55 14.32
N ASP A 137 21.37 -10.88 15.43
CA ASP A 137 21.02 -11.54 16.69
C ASP A 137 19.71 -12.31 16.53
N THR A 138 19.74 -13.60 16.89
CA THR A 138 18.60 -14.51 16.69
C THR A 138 17.36 -14.10 17.48
N ARG A 139 17.54 -13.46 18.64
CA ARG A 139 16.42 -12.98 19.47
C ARG A 139 15.81 -11.73 18.84
N GLU A 140 16.63 -10.78 18.41
CA GLU A 140 16.15 -9.57 17.71
C GLU A 140 15.39 -9.92 16.42
N TYR A 141 15.91 -10.88 15.65
CA TYR A 141 15.22 -11.41 14.46
C TYR A 141 13.87 -12.03 14.82
N SER A 142 13.83 -12.86 15.86
CA SER A 142 12.59 -13.53 16.31
C SER A 142 11.54 -12.54 16.80
N GLU A 143 11.94 -11.52 17.57
CA GLU A 143 11.06 -10.45 18.03
C GLU A 143 10.51 -9.63 16.85
N ALA A 144 11.35 -9.33 15.85
CA ALA A 144 10.91 -8.63 14.64
C ALA A 144 9.91 -9.45 13.82
N LYS A 145 10.11 -10.77 13.72
CA LYS A 145 9.18 -11.69 13.07
C LYS A 145 7.82 -11.69 13.78
N ILE A 146 7.81 -11.86 15.11
CA ILE A 146 6.57 -11.84 15.90
C ILE A 146 5.81 -10.52 15.70
N ALA A 147 6.51 -9.39 15.75
CA ALA A 147 5.90 -8.09 15.51
C ALA A 147 5.32 -7.96 14.09
N PHE A 148 5.99 -8.53 13.07
CA PHE A 148 5.46 -8.57 11.71
C PHE A 148 4.21 -9.47 11.58
N ASP A 149 4.21 -10.64 12.22
CA ASP A 149 3.07 -11.56 12.22
C ASP A 149 1.85 -10.92 12.94
N GLU A 150 2.06 -10.24 14.06
CA GLU A 150 1.03 -9.49 14.78
C GLU A 150 0.41 -8.38 13.92
N VAL A 151 1.24 -7.60 13.21
CA VAL A 151 0.76 -6.54 12.33
C VAL A 151 0.07 -7.12 11.09
N THR A 152 0.50 -8.28 10.61
CA THR A 152 -0.17 -9.00 9.52
C THR A 152 -1.58 -9.42 9.90
N ASN A 153 -1.77 -9.95 11.12
CA ASN A 153 -3.10 -10.29 11.62
C ASN A 153 -3.99 -9.04 11.77
N LEU A 154 -3.44 -7.95 12.29
CA LEU A 154 -4.14 -6.67 12.40
C LEU A 154 -4.55 -6.13 11.02
N GLU A 155 -3.66 -6.22 10.03
CA GLU A 155 -3.91 -5.79 8.65
C GLU A 155 -5.09 -6.55 8.05
N ILE A 156 -5.10 -7.88 8.18
CA ILE A 156 -6.21 -8.73 7.73
C ILE A 156 -7.52 -8.33 8.42
N GLU A 157 -7.49 -8.10 9.74
CA GLU A 157 -8.66 -7.67 10.50
C GLU A 157 -9.23 -6.35 9.96
N LYS A 158 -8.36 -5.36 9.71
CA LYS A 158 -8.78 -4.04 9.21
C LYS A 158 -9.20 -4.06 7.75
N ARG A 159 -8.55 -4.86 6.89
CA ARG A 159 -9.00 -5.12 5.52
C ARG A 159 -10.41 -5.70 5.50
N ASN A 160 -10.70 -6.64 6.40
CA ASN A 160 -12.03 -7.21 6.54
C ASN A 160 -13.04 -6.20 7.12
N ALA A 161 -12.63 -5.30 8.00
CA ALA A 161 -13.47 -4.21 8.46
C ALA A 161 -13.87 -3.26 7.32
N VAL A 162 -12.94 -2.91 6.43
CA VAL A 162 -13.21 -2.13 5.22
C VAL A 162 -14.27 -2.80 4.35
N ARG A 163 -14.16 -4.12 4.12
CA ARG A 163 -15.17 -4.89 3.37
C ARG A 163 -16.56 -4.80 4.01
N ARG A 164 -16.65 -4.95 5.34
CA ARG A 164 -17.93 -4.81 6.05
C ARG A 164 -18.53 -3.41 5.94
N MET A 165 -17.71 -2.37 6.05
CA MET A 165 -18.17 -0.98 5.94
C MET A 165 -18.59 -0.62 4.52
N LYS A 166 -17.88 -1.12 3.51
CA LYS A 166 -18.29 -1.05 2.12
C LYS A 166 -19.66 -1.68 1.91
N ASP A 167 -19.86 -2.92 2.35
CA ASP A 167 -21.12 -3.63 2.14
C ASP A 167 -22.29 -2.95 2.88
N ALA A 168 -22.04 -2.38 4.06
CA ALA A 168 -23.01 -1.57 4.78
C ALA A 168 -23.36 -0.29 3.99
N TYR A 169 -22.34 0.42 3.51
CA TYR A 169 -22.50 1.64 2.71
C TYR A 169 -23.30 1.38 1.43
N GLU A 170 -23.00 0.30 0.69
CA GLU A 170 -23.72 -0.09 -0.53
C GLU A 170 -25.21 -0.34 -0.29
N LYS A 171 -25.58 -0.90 0.86
CA LYS A 171 -26.97 -1.19 1.24
C LYS A 171 -27.76 0.04 1.67
N THR A 172 -27.11 1.15 1.99
CA THR A 172 -27.83 2.36 2.43
C THR A 172 -28.58 3.02 1.27
N VAL A 173 -29.91 3.11 1.36
CA VAL A 173 -30.73 3.80 0.35
C VAL A 173 -30.96 5.24 0.78
N TYR A 174 -30.57 6.20 -0.06
CA TYR A 174 -30.89 7.61 0.14
C TYR A 174 -32.05 7.99 -0.77
N VAL A 175 -33.22 8.23 -0.17
CA VAL A 175 -34.35 8.82 -0.90
C VAL A 175 -34.04 10.30 -1.10
N GLU A 176 -34.06 10.77 -2.35
CA GLU A 176 -34.00 12.20 -2.66
C GLU A 176 -35.29 12.86 -2.15
N SER A 177 -35.18 13.73 -1.14
CA SER A 177 -36.27 14.64 -0.81
C SER A 177 -36.30 15.75 -1.87
N LYS A 178 -37.30 15.70 -2.74
CA LYS A 178 -37.64 16.81 -3.66
C LYS A 178 -38.04 18.06 -2.88
#